data_AF-A0A820PHU0-F1
#
_entry.id   AF-A0A820PHU0-F1
#
_cell.length_a   1.000
_cell.length_b   1.000
_cell.length_c   1.000
_cell.angle_alpha   90.00
_cell.angle_beta   90.00
_cell.angle_gamma   90.00
#
_symmetry.space_group_name_H-M   'P 1'
#
loop_
_entity.id
_entity.type
_entity.pdbx_description
1 polymer ?
#
loop_
_entity_poly.entity_id
_entity_poly.type
_entity_poly.pdbx_seq_one_letter_code
_entity_poly.pdbx_strand_id
1 'polypeptide(L)'
;LALGGGLELALACDIRIAAHTAKLGLTETKLGIIPGAGGTQRLPRLIGVAKAKELIYTGRILDGQQAYEIRLVNEVVKQNAQSDAAYQRSLEIAREIAQQ
;
A
#
# COMPACT_ATOMS: atom_id res chain seq x y z
N LEU A 1 7.48 5.63 2.86
CA LEU A 1 6.27 6.47 2.69
C LEU A 1 5.74 6.22 1.28
N ALA A 2 4.44 6.00 1.11
CA ALA A 2 3.80 5.83 -0.20
C ALA A 2 2.48 6.61 -0.24
N LEU A 3 2.52 7.83 -0.79
CA LEU A 3 1.35 8.71 -0.89
C LEU A 3 1.01 9.01 -2.36
N GLY A 4 -0.28 9.12 -2.64
CA GLY A 4 -0.82 9.38 -3.97
C GLY A 4 -0.22 8.44 -5.01
N GLY A 5 0.45 9.00 -6.03
CA GLY A 5 1.12 8.23 -7.08
C GLY A 5 2.08 7.14 -6.59
N GLY A 6 2.73 7.32 -5.42
CA GLY A 6 3.58 6.27 -4.82
C GLY A 6 2.79 5.05 -4.33
N LEU A 7 1.59 5.26 -3.78
CA LEU A 7 0.68 4.17 -3.46
C LEU A 7 0.03 3.59 -4.72
N GLU A 8 -0.31 4.43 -5.70
CA GLU A 8 -0.86 3.97 -6.99
C GLU A 8 0.13 3.07 -7.76
N LEU A 9 1.43 3.35 -7.67
CA LEU A 9 2.50 2.50 -8.16
C LEU A 9 2.51 1.16 -7.42
N ALA A 10 2.50 1.17 -6.09
CA ALA A 10 2.45 -0.06 -5.30
C ALA A 10 1.19 -0.90 -5.59
N LEU A 11 0.04 -0.24 -5.83
CA LEU A 11 -1.21 -0.90 -6.22
C LEU A 11 -1.13 -1.56 -7.60
N ALA A 12 -0.17 -1.18 -8.46
CA ALA A 12 0.05 -1.81 -9.75
C ALA A 12 0.89 -3.10 -9.65
N CYS A 13 1.59 -3.32 -8.53
CA CYS A 13 2.28 -4.59 -8.25
C CYS A 13 1.28 -5.67 -7.82
N ASP A 14 1.60 -6.94 -8.09
CA ASP A 14 0.76 -8.08 -7.68
C ASP A 14 0.73 -8.24 -6.16
N ILE A 15 1.91 -8.21 -5.54
CA ILE A 15 2.12 -8.40 -4.10
C ILE A 15 2.69 -7.11 -3.49
N ARG A 16 2.19 -6.74 -2.31
CA ARG A 16 2.66 -5.57 -1.54
C ARG A 16 3.08 -6.00 -0.15
N ILE A 17 4.28 -5.62 0.26
CA ILE A 17 4.81 -5.82 1.61
C ILE A 17 5.16 -4.45 2.18
N ALA A 18 4.81 -4.19 3.43
CA ALA A 18 5.13 -2.94 4.09
C ALA A 18 5.75 -3.16 5.47
N ALA A 19 6.60 -2.22 5.88
CA ALA A 19 6.99 -2.14 7.29
C ALA A 19 5.80 -1.64 8.12
N HIS A 20 5.61 -2.11 9.35
CA HIS A 20 4.53 -1.67 10.25
C HIS A 20 4.49 -0.14 10.46
N THR A 21 5.64 0.53 10.39
CA THR A 21 5.79 1.98 10.52
C THR A 21 5.60 2.74 9.20
N ALA A 22 5.47 2.06 8.06
CA ALA A 22 5.25 2.69 6.77
C ALA A 22 3.97 3.52 6.78
N LYS A 23 3.92 4.61 6.02
CA LYS A 23 2.75 5.46 5.88
C LYS A 23 2.22 5.37 4.45
N LEU A 24 0.93 5.05 4.30
CA LEU A 24 0.28 4.77 3.02
C LEU A 24 -1.05 5.54 2.91
N GLY A 25 -1.35 6.12 1.75
CA GLY A 25 -2.66 6.73 1.53
C GLY A 25 -2.81 7.44 0.18
N LEU A 26 -4.06 7.61 -0.25
CA LEU A 26 -4.45 8.45 -1.39
C LEU A 26 -5.01 9.76 -0.84
N THR A 27 -4.22 10.83 -0.90
CA THR A 27 -4.49 12.12 -0.25
C THR A 27 -4.85 13.24 -1.22
N GLU A 28 -5.04 12.90 -2.50
CA GLU A 28 -5.29 13.82 -3.62
C GLU A 28 -6.47 14.75 -3.38
N THR A 29 -7.51 14.28 -2.69
CA THR A 29 -8.71 15.06 -2.36
C THR A 29 -8.42 16.26 -1.46
N LYS A 30 -7.35 16.21 -0.65
CA LYS A 30 -6.87 17.36 0.14
C LYS A 30 -6.24 18.46 -0.73
N LEU A 31 -5.88 18.13 -1.97
CA LEU A 31 -5.30 19.03 -2.96
C LEU A 31 -6.33 19.44 -4.03
N GLY A 32 -7.61 19.09 -3.85
CA GLY A 32 -8.67 19.39 -4.82
C GLY A 32 -8.64 18.53 -6.09
N ILE A 33 -7.90 17.42 -6.09
CA ILE A 33 -7.80 16.47 -7.20
C ILE A 33 -8.18 15.05 -6.76
N ILE A 34 -8.12 14.08 -7.68
CA ILE A 34 -8.40 12.66 -7.42
C ILE A 34 -7.19 11.79 -7.73
N PRO A 35 -7.12 10.55 -7.22
CA PRO A 35 -6.07 9.59 -7.60
C PRO A 35 -6.13 9.29 -9.10
N GLY A 36 -5.12 9.77 -9.83
CA GLY A 36 -5.12 9.83 -11.29
C GLY A 36 -4.40 8.66 -11.97
N ALA A 37 -3.49 7.96 -11.28
CA ALA A 37 -2.71 6.87 -11.85
C ALA A 37 -3.34 5.48 -11.62
N GLY A 38 -4.67 5.44 -11.50
CA GLY A 38 -5.47 4.22 -11.38
C GLY A 38 -5.86 3.84 -9.95
N GLY A 39 -5.57 4.66 -8.94
CA GLY A 39 -5.94 4.45 -7.54
C GLY A 39 -7.44 4.34 -7.33
N THR A 40 -8.24 5.13 -8.06
CA THR A 40 -9.72 5.02 -8.06
C THR A 40 -10.22 3.69 -8.60
N GLN A 41 -9.38 2.93 -9.31
CA GLN A 41 -9.72 1.64 -9.87
C GLN A 41 -9.14 0.48 -9.06
N ARG A 42 -7.84 0.51 -8.77
CA ARG A 42 -7.14 -0.60 -8.11
C ARG A 42 -7.49 -0.70 -6.62
N LEU A 43 -7.59 0.43 -5.92
CA LEU A 43 -7.91 0.42 -4.49
C LEU A 43 -9.28 -0.25 -4.19
N PRO A 44 -10.40 0.12 -4.82
CA PRO A 44 -11.68 -0.54 -4.54
C PRO A 44 -11.73 -2.01 -4.98
N ARG A 45 -10.96 -2.41 -6.00
CA ARG A 45 -10.81 -3.83 -6.39
C ARG A 45 -10.06 -4.63 -5.34
N LEU A 46 -9.16 -4.00 -4.60
CA LEU A 46 -8.33 -4.64 -3.59
C LEU A 46 -9.01 -4.72 -2.21
N ILE A 47 -9.56 -3.61 -1.72
CA ILE A 47 -10.06 -3.49 -0.33
C ILE A 47 -11.58 -3.30 -0.24
N GLY A 48 -12.29 -3.41 -1.36
CA GLY A 48 -13.72 -3.17 -1.47
C GLY A 48 -14.09 -1.69 -1.61
N VAL A 49 -15.21 -1.44 -2.30
CA VAL A 49 -15.67 -0.08 -2.68
C VAL A 49 -15.92 0.81 -1.46
N ALA A 50 -16.54 0.29 -0.40
CA ALA A 50 -16.91 1.08 0.77
C ALA A 50 -15.67 1.63 1.50
N LYS A 51 -14.69 0.77 1.79
CA LYS A 51 -13.46 1.19 2.47
C LYS A 51 -12.59 2.08 1.58
N ALA A 52 -12.50 1.78 0.28
CA ALA A 52 -11.76 2.62 -0.66
C ALA A 52 -12.32 4.05 -0.74
N LYS A 53 -13.65 4.21 -0.78
CA LYS A 53 -14.31 5.52 -0.72
C LYS A 53 -14.01 6.24 0.59
N GLU A 54 -14.09 5.57 1.73
CA GLU A 54 -13.74 6.16 3.02
C GLU A 54 -12.31 6.74 3.00
N LEU A 55 -11.33 5.98 2.51
CA LEU A 55 -9.93 6.42 2.46
C LEU A 55 -9.72 7.59 1.48
N ILE A 56 -10.28 7.50 0.27
CA ILE A 56 -10.13 8.55 -0.75
C ILE A 56 -10.85 9.85 -0.33
N TYR A 57 -12.08 9.75 0.19
CA TYR A 57 -12.85 10.92 0.60
C TYR A 57 -12.22 11.64 1.79
N THR A 58 -11.65 10.89 2.74
CA THR A 58 -11.01 11.49 3.92
C THR A 58 -9.55 11.88 3.69
N GLY A 59 -8.92 11.36 2.64
CA GLY A 59 -7.47 11.48 2.43
C GLY A 59 -6.68 10.95 3.63
N ARG A 60 -7.17 9.88 4.28
CA ARG A 60 -6.55 9.31 5.49
C ARG A 60 -5.24 8.60 5.13
N ILE A 61 -4.24 8.80 5.98
CA ILE A 61 -2.98 8.07 5.94
C ILE A 61 -3.04 6.95 6.96
N LEU A 62 -2.76 5.74 6.52
CA LEU A 62 -2.68 4.54 7.34
C LEU A 62 -1.21 4.24 7.65
N ASP A 63 -0.96 3.58 8.77
CA ASP A 63 0.30 2.87 8.96
C ASP A 63 0.30 1.48 8.28
N GLY A 64 1.45 0.79 8.32
CA GLY A 64 1.59 -0.52 7.68
C GLY A 64 0.72 -1.60 8.33
N GLN A 65 0.48 -1.50 9.64
CA GLN A 65 -0.36 -2.45 10.37
C GLN A 65 -1.83 -2.28 9.98
N GLN A 66 -2.33 -1.05 9.98
CA GLN A 66 -3.68 -0.72 9.51
C GLN A 66 -3.89 -1.10 8.04
N ALA A 67 -2.86 -0.90 7.19
CA ALA A 67 -2.90 -1.31 5.79
C ALA A 67 -3.04 -2.84 5.64
N TYR A 68 -2.38 -3.62 6.50
CA TYR A 68 -2.50 -5.08 6.49
C TYR A 68 -3.89 -5.54 6.95
N GLU A 69 -4.45 -4.94 7.99
CA GLU A 69 -5.78 -5.26 8.52
C GLU A 69 -6.89 -5.12 7.47
N ILE A 70 -6.76 -4.16 6.55
CA ILE A 70 -7.72 -3.94 5.47
C ILE A 70 -7.32 -4.62 4.15
N ARG A 71 -6.27 -5.44 4.14
CA ARG A 71 -5.71 -6.13 2.96
C ARG A 71 -5.19 -5.20 1.85
N LEU A 72 -4.82 -3.96 2.20
CA LEU A 72 -4.11 -3.06 1.27
C LEU A 72 -2.71 -3.60 0.98
N VAL A 73 -2.07 -4.24 1.95
CA VAL A 73 -0.81 -4.97 1.80
C VAL A 73 -1.03 -6.44 2.14
N ASN A 74 -0.24 -7.31 1.51
CA ASN A 74 -0.29 -8.75 1.70
C ASN A 74 0.42 -9.18 2.99
N GLU A 75 1.51 -8.50 3.35
CA GLU A 75 2.28 -8.78 4.55
C GLU A 75 2.76 -7.48 5.21
N VAL A 76 2.90 -7.51 6.53
CA VAL A 76 3.50 -6.45 7.32
C VAL A 76 4.69 -6.99 8.12
N VAL A 77 5.80 -6.24 8.12
CA VAL A 77 7.03 -6.63 8.82
C VAL A 77 7.46 -5.60 9.85
N LYS A 78 8.12 -6.05 10.92
CA LYS A 78 8.77 -5.12 11.86
C LYS A 78 9.94 -4.44 11.15
N GLN A 79 10.01 -3.11 11.25
CA GLN A 79 11.07 -2.35 10.59
C GLN A 79 12.41 -2.60 11.30
N ASN A 80 13.48 -2.76 10.51
CA ASN A 80 14.84 -2.93 10.99
C ASN A 80 15.60 -1.58 11.01
N ALA A 81 16.81 -1.58 11.55
CA ALA A 81 17.64 -0.37 11.66
C ALA A 81 18.05 0.19 10.28
N GLN A 82 18.19 -0.68 9.28
CA GLN A 82 18.57 -0.35 7.91
C GLN A 82 17.40 0.20 7.08
N SER A 83 16.19 0.22 7.64
CA SER A 83 14.96 0.67 7.00
C SER A 83 14.57 -0.10 5.72
N ASP A 84 15.06 -1.32 5.55
CA ASP A 84 14.86 -2.14 4.35
C ASP A 84 14.13 -3.47 4.63
N ALA A 85 13.53 -3.65 5.82
CA ALA A 85 12.90 -4.93 6.20
C ALA A 85 11.84 -5.40 5.18
N ALA A 86 11.02 -4.49 4.66
CA ALA A 86 10.02 -4.82 3.64
C ALA A 86 10.66 -5.27 2.31
N TYR A 87 11.80 -4.69 1.95
CA TYR A 87 12.56 -5.08 0.77
C TYR A 87 13.18 -6.47 0.94
N GLN A 88 13.80 -6.75 2.09
CA GLN A 88 14.36 -8.06 2.40
C GLN A 88 13.29 -9.15 2.33
N ARG A 89 12.11 -8.91 2.92
CA ARG A 89 10.98 -9.84 2.81
C ARG A 89 10.47 -10.00 1.37
N SER A 90 10.49 -8.93 0.58
CA SER A 90 10.12 -9.00 -0.84
C SER A 90 11.10 -9.85 -1.65
N LEU A 91 12.40 -9.81 -1.34
CA LEU A 91 13.41 -10.68 -1.97
C LEU A 91 13.22 -12.15 -1.60
N GLU A 92 12.77 -12.45 -0.39
CA GLU A 92 12.43 -13.83 0.00
C GLU A 92 11.28 -14.37 -0.84
N ILE A 93 10.17 -13.63 -0.95
CA ILE A 93 9.04 -14.01 -1.82
C ILE A 93 9.50 -14.15 -3.29
N ALA A 94 10.33 -13.24 -3.78
CA ALA A 94 10.86 -13.33 -5.14
C ALA A 94 11.68 -14.61 -5.37
N ARG A 95 12.48 -15.05 -4.38
CA ARG A 95 13.22 -16.32 -4.44
C ARG A 95 12.28 -17.52 -4.39
N GLU A 96 11.24 -17.47 -3.57
CA GLU A 96 10.21 -18.53 -3.50
C GLU A 96 9.51 -18.72 -4.86
N ILE A 97 9.25 -17.63 -5.59
CA ILE A 97 8.68 -17.68 -6.95
C ILE A 97 9.70 -18.21 -7.96
N ALA A 98 10.96 -17.75 -7.90
CA ALA A 98 11.99 -18.13 -8.87
C ALA A 98 12.48 -19.58 -8.76
N GLN A 99 12.23 -20.24 -7.61
CA GLN A 99 12.58 -21.63 -7.37
C GLN A 99 11.50 -22.63 -7.81
N GLN A 100 10.36 -22.14 -8.32
CA GLN A 100 9.30 -22.94 -8.94
C GLN A 100 9.59 -23.14 -10.43
#